data_AF-A0A316FVB0-F1
#
_entry.id   AF-A0A316FVB0-F1
#
_cell.length_a   1.000
_cell.length_b   1.000
_cell.length_c   1.000
_cell.angle_alpha   90.00
_cell.angle_beta   90.00
_cell.angle_gamma   90.00
#
_symmetry.space_group_name_H-M   'P 1'
#
loop_
_entity.id
_entity.type
_entity.pdbx_description
1 polymer ?
#
loop_
_entity_poly.entity_id
_entity_poly.type
_entity_poly.pdbx_seq_one_letter_code
_entity_poly.pdbx_strand_id
1 'polypeptide(L)'
;MRLQDGAVWMLFGYDDVPQRTARINTSVAALQTILTLWDGFVGSGVHEDDDGYEELVGEVLRRAGEADPEMFENEESWWSRVFEEVELGVLAPE
;
A
#
# COMPACT_ATOMS: atom_id res chain seq x y z
N MET A 1 -7.03 -24.28 -2.49
CA MET A 1 -6.47 -23.74 -3.75
C MET A 1 -5.64 -22.54 -3.37
N ARG A 2 -4.30 -22.67 -3.32
CA ARG A 2 -3.42 -21.50 -3.14
C ARG A 2 -3.35 -20.83 -4.51
N LEU A 3 -3.78 -19.56 -4.61
CA LEU A 3 -3.49 -18.73 -5.78
C LEU A 3 -1.97 -18.75 -5.95
N GLN A 4 -1.47 -19.49 -6.94
CA GLN A 4 -0.04 -19.51 -7.22
C GLN A 4 0.35 -18.14 -7.78
N ASP A 5 0.95 -17.33 -6.91
CA ASP A 5 1.89 -16.21 -7.11
C ASP A 5 1.73 -15.29 -8.32
N GLY A 6 0.51 -15.15 -8.85
CA GLY A 6 0.23 -14.25 -9.97
C GLY A 6 0.41 -12.78 -9.60
N ALA A 7 1.03 -12.01 -10.48
CA ALA A 7 1.12 -10.55 -10.34
C ALA A 7 -0.27 -9.92 -10.37
N VAL A 8 -0.46 -8.88 -9.56
CA VAL A 8 -1.71 -8.12 -9.52
C VAL A 8 -1.56 -6.85 -10.35
N TRP A 9 -2.53 -6.63 -11.23
CA TRP A 9 -2.59 -5.47 -12.11
C TRP A 9 -3.88 -4.70 -11.84
N MET A 10 -3.77 -3.37 -11.82
CA MET A 10 -4.91 -2.48 -11.72
C MET A 10 -5.12 -1.77 -13.06
N LEU A 11 -6.39 -1.66 -13.45
CA LEU A 11 -6.84 -0.87 -14.59
C LEU A 11 -7.23 0.52 -14.07
N PHE A 12 -6.56 1.55 -14.56
CA PHE A 12 -6.82 2.95 -14.25
C PHE A 12 -7.55 3.60 -15.42
N GLY A 13 -8.59 4.38 -15.15
CA GLY A 13 -9.30 5.15 -16.17
C GLY A 13 -10.81 5.16 -15.96
N TYR A 14 -11.45 6.19 -16.48
CA TYR A 14 -12.91 6.32 -16.61
C TYR A 14 -13.27 6.20 -18.09
N ASP A 15 -14.55 6.03 -18.43
CA ASP A 15 -15.00 5.80 -19.82
C ASP A 15 -14.44 6.82 -20.84
N ASP A 16 -14.16 8.04 -20.39
CA ASP A 16 -13.69 9.16 -21.22
C ASP A 16 -12.15 9.34 -21.24
N VAL A 17 -11.41 8.53 -20.46
CA VAL A 17 -9.95 8.61 -20.33
C VAL A 17 -9.32 7.30 -20.81
N PRO A 18 -8.23 7.34 -21.61
CA PRO A 18 -7.57 6.12 -22.04
C PRO A 18 -7.21 5.22 -20.86
N GLN A 19 -7.73 4.00 -20.88
CA GLN A 19 -7.44 3.01 -19.85
C GLN A 19 -5.95 2.70 -19.82
N ARG A 20 -5.37 2.71 -18.62
CA ARG A 20 -3.97 2.35 -18.36
C ARG A 20 -3.95 1.15 -17.46
N THR A 21 -2.95 0.29 -17.60
CA THR A 21 -2.71 -0.81 -16.67
C THR A 21 -1.39 -0.59 -15.98
N ALA A 22 -1.34 -0.82 -14.67
CA ALA A 22 -0.09 -0.88 -13.94
C ALA A 22 -0.10 -2.07 -12.99
N ARG A 23 1.07 -2.69 -12.82
CA ARG A 23 1.26 -3.74 -11.83
C ARG A 23 1.32 -3.07 -10.46
N ILE A 24 0.49 -3.54 -9.54
CA ILE A 24 0.43 -3.01 -8.18
C ILE A 24 1.07 -3.94 -7.17
N ASN A 25 1.14 -5.24 -7.46
CA ASN A 25 1.82 -6.22 -6.62
C ASN A 25 2.52 -7.29 -7.45
N THR A 26 3.68 -7.76 -6.97
CA THR A 26 4.39 -8.89 -7.59
C THR A 26 3.63 -10.20 -7.44
N SER A 27 2.82 -10.33 -6.39
CA SER A 27 1.99 -11.51 -6.14
C SER A 27 0.68 -11.18 -5.43
N VAL A 28 -0.31 -12.07 -5.54
CA VAL A 28 -1.54 -12.00 -4.75
C VAL A 28 -1.26 -12.11 -3.24
N ALA A 29 -0.25 -12.89 -2.85
CA ALA A 29 0.12 -13.04 -1.44
C ALA A 29 0.69 -11.73 -0.86
N ALA A 30 1.49 -11.01 -1.65
CA ALA A 30 1.98 -9.69 -1.31
C ALA A 30 0.81 -8.70 -1.13
N LEU A 31 -0.14 -8.67 -2.07
CA LEU A 31 -1.35 -7.86 -1.94
C LEU A 31 -2.12 -8.18 -0.65
N GLN A 32 -2.38 -9.46 -0.37
CA GLN A 32 -3.11 -9.86 0.84
C GLN A 32 -2.40 -9.41 2.12
N THR A 33 -1.07 -9.49 2.14
CA THR A 33 -0.26 -9.05 3.28
C THR A 33 -0.38 -7.54 3.45
N ILE A 34 -0.21 -6.76 2.39
CA ILE A 34 -0.32 -5.30 2.43
C ILE A 34 -1.72 -4.84 2.83
N LEU A 35 -2.78 -5.47 2.30
CA LEU A 35 -4.16 -5.14 2.70
C LEU A 35 -4.41 -5.44 4.18
N THR A 36 -3.81 -6.50 4.74
CA THR A 36 -3.91 -6.80 6.17
C THR A 36 -3.19 -5.76 7.02
N LEU A 37 -2.03 -5.27 6.56
CA LEU A 37 -1.30 -4.17 7.22
C LEU A 37 -2.10 -2.88 7.18
N TRP A 38 -2.66 -2.56 6.01
CA TRP A 38 -3.49 -1.37 5.79
C TRP A 38 -4.72 -1.37 6.68
N ASP A 39 -5.45 -2.49 6.75
CA ASP A 39 -6.61 -2.63 7.62
C ASP A 39 -6.26 -2.44 9.10
N GLY A 40 -5.10 -2.98 9.53
CA GLY A 40 -4.58 -2.77 10.88
C GLY A 40 -4.17 -1.32 11.17
N PHE A 41 -3.59 -0.64 10.18
CA PHE A 41 -3.24 0.78 10.28
C PHE A 41 -4.48 1.66 10.42
N VAL A 42 -5.45 1.52 9.51
CA VAL A 42 -6.71 2.27 9.55
C VAL A 42 -7.50 1.95 10.82
N GLY A 43 -7.51 0.69 11.25
CA GLY A 43 -8.18 0.26 12.48
C GLY A 43 -7.48 0.65 13.79
N SER A 44 -6.29 1.27 13.73
CA SER A 44 -5.53 1.65 14.93
C SER A 44 -6.16 2.84 15.67
N GLY A 45 -6.83 3.74 14.95
CA GLY A 45 -7.36 4.99 15.49
C GLY A 45 -6.30 5.97 15.99
N VAL A 46 -5.03 5.76 15.60
CA VAL A 46 -3.92 6.68 15.92
C VAL A 46 -3.92 7.82 14.90
N HIS A 47 -4.00 9.06 15.38
CA HIS A 47 -3.98 10.25 14.55
C HIS A 47 -2.56 10.78 14.36
N GLU A 48 -2.34 11.59 13.31
CA GLU A 48 -1.03 12.18 13.01
C GLU A 48 -0.43 13.02 14.15
N ASP A 49 -1.29 13.59 15.00
CA ASP A 49 -0.90 14.40 16.16
C ASP A 49 -0.55 13.56 17.40
N ASP A 50 -0.74 12.23 17.37
CA ASP A 50 -0.45 11.35 18.49
C ASP A 50 1.05 10.99 18.54
N ASP A 51 1.62 10.95 19.74
CA ASP A 51 3.05 10.65 19.99
C ASP A 51 3.53 9.29 19.39
N GLY A 52 2.61 8.39 19.02
CA GLY A 52 2.91 7.07 18.45
C GLY A 52 2.73 6.94 16.94
N TYR A 53 2.31 8.00 16.24
CA TYR A 53 1.99 7.93 14.82
C TYR A 53 3.21 7.60 13.96
N GLU A 54 4.32 8.31 14.16
CA GLU A 54 5.55 8.11 13.38
C GLU A 54 6.10 6.68 13.52
N GLU A 55 6.04 6.10 14.74
CA GLU A 55 6.47 4.72 14.98
C GLU A 55 5.55 3.71 14.29
N LEU A 56 4.23 3.93 14.37
CA LEU A 56 3.24 3.09 13.69
C LEU A 56 3.45 3.11 12.16
N VAL A 57 3.57 4.30 11.57
CA VAL A 57 3.80 4.49 10.13
C VAL A 57 5.10 3.79 9.72
N GLY A 58 6.19 4.02 10.44
CA GLY A 58 7.48 3.39 10.17
C GLY A 58 7.42 1.86 10.18
N GLU A 59 6.69 1.27 11.12
CA GLU A 59 6.51 -0.18 11.20
C GLU A 59 5.64 -0.73 10.05
N VAL A 60 4.55 -0.04 9.69
CA VAL A 60 3.69 -0.44 8.58
C VAL A 60 4.48 -0.40 7.26
N LEU A 61 5.23 0.66 7.00
CA LEU A 61 6.09 0.81 5.82
C LEU A 61 7.14 -0.29 5.72
N ARG A 62 7.87 -0.53 6.82
CA ARG A 62 8.89 -1.57 6.88
C ARG A 62 8.30 -2.93 6.51
N ARG A 63 7.16 -3.28 7.10
CA ARG A 63 6.48 -4.56 6.83
C ARG A 63 5.89 -4.65 5.43
N ALA A 64 5.40 -3.55 4.88
CA ALA A 64 4.88 -3.50 3.51
C ALA A 64 6.01 -3.65 2.47
N GLY A 65 7.14 -3.00 2.70
CA GLY A 65 8.36 -3.16 1.91
C GLY A 65 8.93 -4.58 1.97
N GLU A 66 8.88 -5.24 3.13
CA GLU A 66 9.24 -6.66 3.25
C GLU A 66 8.27 -7.59 2.51
N ALA A 67 7.00 -7.21 2.39
CA ALA A 67 5.97 -8.01 1.73
C ALA A 67 6.05 -7.93 0.20
N ASP A 68 6.45 -6.78 -0.36
CA ASP A 68 6.59 -6.59 -1.81
C ASP A 68 7.76 -5.66 -2.20
N PRO A 69 9.02 -6.08 -2.01
CA PRO A 69 10.17 -5.20 -2.16
C PRO A 69 10.25 -4.51 -3.52
N GLU A 70 9.97 -5.25 -4.60
CA GLU A 70 10.04 -4.73 -5.97
C GLU A 70 9.03 -3.60 -6.23
N MET A 71 7.85 -3.65 -5.61
CA MET A 71 6.87 -2.56 -5.77
C MET A 71 7.26 -1.34 -4.95
N PHE A 72 7.82 -1.53 -3.75
CA PHE A 72 8.25 -0.42 -2.89
C PHE A 72 9.55 0.24 -3.35
N GLU A 73 10.41 -0.47 -4.09
CA GLU A 73 11.58 0.12 -4.78
C GLU A 73 11.17 1.00 -5.99
N ASN A 74 9.96 0.84 -6.52
CA ASN A 74 9.44 1.65 -7.61
C ASN A 74 8.61 2.83 -7.08
N GLU A 75 9.19 4.03 -7.09
CA GLU A 75 8.54 5.29 -6.66
C GLU A 75 7.26 5.61 -7.46
N GLU A 76 7.13 5.10 -8.70
CA GLU A 76 5.91 5.28 -9.50
C GLU A 76 4.83 4.22 -9.23
N SER A 77 5.12 3.23 -8.39
CA SER A 77 4.14 2.20 -8.02
C SER A 77 2.99 2.81 -7.22
N TRP A 78 1.82 2.16 -7.29
CA TRP A 78 0.65 2.58 -6.54
C TRP A 78 0.91 2.61 -5.03
N TRP A 79 1.51 1.55 -4.49
CA TRP A 79 1.73 1.45 -3.05
C TRP A 79 2.78 2.45 -2.55
N SER A 80 3.86 2.66 -3.29
CA SER A 80 4.86 3.66 -2.90
C SER A 80 4.24 5.04 -2.76
N ARG A 81 3.35 5.44 -3.69
CA ARG A 81 2.62 6.71 -3.58
C ARG A 81 1.65 6.76 -2.42
N VAL A 82 0.83 5.72 -2.23
CA VAL A 82 -0.11 5.67 -1.09
C VAL A 82 0.63 5.82 0.24
N PHE A 83 1.77 5.14 0.37
CA PHE A 83 2.55 5.16 1.59
C PHE A 83 3.35 6.45 1.79
N GLU A 84 3.79 7.11 0.72
CA GLU A 84 4.33 8.48 0.77
C GLU A 84 3.28 9.45 1.33
N GLU A 85 2.03 9.37 0.89
CA GLU A 85 0.95 10.23 1.43
C GLU A 85 0.66 9.94 2.91
N VAL A 86 0.87 8.70 3.38
CA VAL A 86 0.78 8.34 4.81
C VAL A 86 1.95 8.96 5.60
N GLU A 87 3.18 8.86 5.09
CA GLU A 87 4.36 9.51 5.70
C GLU A 87 4.20 11.03 5.78
N LEU A 88 3.56 11.64 4.78
CA LEU A 88 3.29 13.07 4.73
C LEU A 88 2.08 13.51 5.59
N GLY A 89 1.39 12.57 6.24
CA GLY A 89 0.19 12.86 7.05
C GLY A 89 -1.07 13.18 6.23
N VAL A 90 -1.01 13.07 4.89
CA VAL A 90 -2.15 13.35 4.01
C VAL A 90 -3.20 12.23 4.10
N LEU A 91 -2.75 10.99 4.26
CA LEU A 91 -3.60 9.84 4.56
C LEU A 91 -3.35 9.38 5.99
N ALA A 92 -4.30 9.62 6.88
CA ALA A 92 -4.29 9.15 8.26
C ALA A 92 -5.47 8.21 8.55
N PRO A 93 -5.38 7.35 9.58
CA PRO A 93 -6.53 6.61 10.10
C PRO A 93 -7.66 7.57 10.51
N GLU A 94 -8.89 7.27 10.10
CA GLU A 94 -10.11 8.02 10.51
C GLU A 94 -10.60 7.61 11.91
#